data_AF-A0A667IGN1-F1
#
_entry.id   AF-A0A667IGN1-F1
#
_cell.length_a   1.000
_cell.length_b   1.000
_cell.length_c   1.000
_cell.angle_alpha   90.00
_cell.angle_beta   90.00
_cell.angle_gamma   90.00
#
_symmetry.space_group_name_H-M   'P 1'
#
loop_
_entity.id
_entity.type
_entity.pdbx_description
1 polymer ?
#
loop_
_entity_poly.entity_id
_entity_poly.type
_entity_poly.pdbx_seq_one_letter_code
_entity_poly.pdbx_strand_id
1 'polypeptide(L)'
;MAPQRMWLLLLLSCVLSTEVLGDIIMRPSCAAGWFYYKSNCYGYFRKLRTWSEAEYECQLYGNGAHLASLQNAKEANIVAKYISGYQKTKPVWIGLHDPQKAF
;
A
#
# COMPACT_ATOMS: atom_id res chain seq x y z
N MET A 1 -25.03 -33.25 -43.76
CA MET A 1 -25.58 -33.37 -42.40
C MET A 1 -24.47 -33.81 -41.45
N ALA A 2 -23.96 -32.91 -40.62
CA ALA A 2 -22.98 -33.29 -39.59
C ALA A 2 -23.72 -34.00 -38.43
N PRO A 3 -23.21 -35.12 -37.90
CA PRO A 3 -23.92 -35.86 -36.87
C PRO A 3 -23.91 -35.06 -35.57
N GLN A 4 -25.07 -34.97 -34.91
CA GLN A 4 -25.31 -34.19 -33.68
C GLN A 4 -24.32 -34.53 -32.53
N ARG A 5 -23.65 -35.69 -32.61
CA ARG A 5 -22.58 -36.09 -31.68
C ARG A 5 -21.32 -35.25 -31.78
N MET A 6 -21.02 -34.66 -32.94
CA MET A 6 -19.85 -33.79 -33.12
C MET A 6 -20.01 -32.45 -32.38
N TRP A 7 -21.24 -31.98 -32.22
CA TRP A 7 -21.55 -30.75 -31.48
C TRP A 7 -21.45 -30.96 -29.96
N LEU A 8 -21.86 -32.15 -29.47
CA LEU A 8 -21.74 -32.51 -28.05
C LEU A 8 -20.27 -32.63 -27.59
N LEU A 9 -19.39 -33.11 -28.47
CA LEU A 9 -17.96 -33.23 -28.18
C LEU A 9 -17.25 -31.86 -28.13
N LEU A 10 -17.66 -30.90 -28.97
CA LEU A 10 -17.12 -29.53 -28.98
C LEU A 10 -17.54 -28.73 -27.73
N LEU A 11 -18.72 -29.01 -27.17
CA LEU A 11 -19.19 -28.37 -25.93
C LEU A 11 -18.48 -28.92 -24.68
N LEU A 12 -18.15 -30.21 -24.66
CA LEU A 12 -17.40 -30.85 -23.57
C LEU A 12 -15.93 -30.39 -23.49
N SER A 13 -15.31 -30.00 -24.61
CA SER A 13 -13.95 -29.43 -24.60
C SER A 13 -13.85 -28.04 -23.99
N CYS A 14 -14.97 -27.30 -23.85
CA CYS A 14 -14.97 -25.95 -23.29
C CYS A 14 -14.89 -25.93 -21.75
N VAL A 15 -15.23 -27.05 -21.10
CA VAL A 15 -15.30 -27.13 -19.62
C VAL A 15 -13.94 -27.52 -19.00
N LEU A 16 -13.00 -28.05 -19.79
CA LEU A 16 -11.69 -28.50 -19.29
C LEU A 16 -10.57 -27.43 -19.40
N SER A 17 -10.89 -26.19 -19.78
CA SER A 17 -9.90 -25.11 -19.91
C SER A 17 -10.02 -24.02 -18.86
N THR A 18 -10.89 -24.16 -17.85
CA THR A 18 -10.90 -23.24 -16.69
C THR A 18 -9.89 -23.70 -15.64
N GLU A 19 -8.64 -23.89 -16.07
CA GLU A 19 -7.52 -24.04 -15.15
C GLU A 19 -7.12 -22.65 -14.68
N VAL A 20 -7.52 -22.39 -13.45
CA VAL A 20 -6.91 -21.45 -12.50
C VAL A 20 -7.17 -19.97 -12.81
N LEU A 21 -8.02 -19.42 -11.93
CA LEU A 21 -7.98 -18.05 -11.43
C LEU A 21 -6.51 -17.66 -11.18
N GLY A 22 -5.79 -17.30 -12.25
CA GLY A 22 -4.46 -16.72 -12.14
C GLY A 22 -4.63 -15.56 -11.22
N ASP A 23 -3.96 -15.61 -10.07
CA ASP A 23 -4.04 -14.63 -9.00
C ASP A 23 -4.27 -13.27 -9.63
N ILE A 24 -5.49 -12.73 -9.50
CA ILE A 24 -5.67 -11.31 -9.73
C ILE A 24 -4.81 -10.73 -8.61
N ILE A 25 -3.56 -10.40 -8.94
CA ILE A 25 -2.67 -9.65 -8.07
C ILE A 25 -3.42 -8.34 -7.91
N MET A 26 -4.28 -8.29 -6.90
CA MET A 26 -4.92 -7.09 -6.43
C MET A 26 -3.76 -6.32 -5.83
N ARG A 27 -3.02 -5.63 -6.71
CA ARG A 27 -1.92 -4.78 -6.32
C ARG A 27 -2.51 -3.90 -5.24
N PRO A 28 -2.04 -3.98 -3.98
CA PRO A 28 -2.64 -3.22 -2.90
C PRO A 28 -2.67 -1.77 -3.36
N SER A 29 -3.87 -1.27 -3.64
CA SER A 29 -4.02 0.12 -4.05
C SER A 29 -3.96 0.89 -2.75
N CYS A 30 -2.97 1.78 -2.66
CA CYS A 30 -2.93 2.69 -1.52
C CYS A 30 -4.17 3.57 -1.56
N ALA A 31 -4.60 4.03 -0.38
CA ALA A 31 -5.67 5.02 -0.29
C ALA A 31 -5.35 6.24 -1.18
N ALA A 32 -6.39 6.94 -1.63
CA ALA A 32 -6.23 8.09 -2.51
C ALA A 32 -5.25 9.12 -1.91
N GLY A 33 -4.26 9.54 -2.69
CA GLY A 33 -3.23 10.50 -2.26
C GLY A 33 -2.01 9.89 -1.54
N TRP A 34 -2.02 8.59 -1.26
CA TRP A 34 -0.88 7.89 -0.65
C TRP A 34 0.10 7.39 -1.71
N PHE A 35 1.38 7.38 -1.35
CA PHE A 35 2.48 6.94 -2.20
C PHE A 35 2.86 5.48 -1.93
N TYR A 36 2.85 4.66 -2.98
CA TYR A 36 3.23 3.24 -2.90
C TYR A 36 4.74 3.04 -3.08
N TYR A 37 5.39 2.34 -2.16
CA TYR A 37 6.77 1.89 -2.32
C TYR A 37 7.02 0.57 -1.58
N LYS A 38 7.55 -0.44 -2.31
CA LYS A 38 7.93 -1.77 -1.79
C LYS A 38 6.90 -2.38 -0.83
N SER A 39 5.65 -2.50 -1.29
CA SER A 39 4.53 -3.08 -0.53
C SER A 39 4.02 -2.25 0.65
N ASN A 40 4.55 -1.03 0.86
CA ASN A 40 4.06 -0.09 1.85
C ASN A 40 3.38 1.11 1.18
N CYS A 41 2.43 1.71 1.90
CA CYS A 41 1.76 2.94 1.52
C CYS A 41 2.16 4.06 2.48
N TYR A 42 2.56 5.20 1.93
CA TYR A 42 3.03 6.37 2.68
C TYR A 42 2.08 7.54 2.47
N GLY A 43 1.53 8.08 3.56
CA GLY A 43 0.69 9.27 3.56
C GLY A 43 1.41 10.47 4.16
N TYR A 44 1.26 11.65 3.55
CA TYR A 44 1.72 12.92 4.13
C TYR A 44 0.56 13.79 4.58
N PHE A 45 0.58 14.23 5.85
CA PHE A 45 -0.47 15.04 6.46
C PHE A 45 0.07 16.41 6.85
N ARG A 46 -0.61 17.48 6.42
CA ARG A 46 -0.17 18.87 6.62
C ARG A 46 -0.48 19.45 8.00
N LYS A 47 -1.46 18.87 8.73
CA LYS A 47 -1.88 19.36 10.03
C LYS A 47 -0.78 19.12 11.05
N LEU A 48 -0.35 20.18 11.73
CA LEU A 48 0.65 20.09 12.80
C LEU A 48 0.04 19.40 14.00
N ARG A 49 0.81 18.47 14.58
CA ARG A 49 0.42 17.60 15.69
C ARG A 49 1.64 17.33 16.56
N THR A 50 1.41 17.02 17.83
CA THR A 50 2.46 16.38 18.65
C THR A 50 2.79 15.00 18.06
N TRP A 51 3.92 14.41 18.47
CA TRP A 51 4.27 13.07 18.01
C TRP A 51 3.18 12.04 18.33
N SER A 52 2.64 12.08 19.57
CA SER A 52 1.60 11.14 20.02
C SER A 52 0.28 11.32 19.29
N GLU A 53 -0.13 12.57 19.03
CA GLU A 53 -1.31 12.87 18.22
C GLU A 53 -1.15 12.38 16.77
N ALA A 54 0.06 12.52 16.19
CA ALA A 54 0.32 12.06 14.83
C ALA A 54 0.28 10.53 14.72
N GLU A 55 0.88 9.83 15.68
CA GLU A 55 0.83 8.37 15.76
C GLU A 55 -0.60 7.85 15.93
N TYR A 56 -1.37 8.44 16.86
CA TYR A 56 -2.77 8.08 17.06
C TYR A 56 -3.58 8.22 15.77
N GLU A 57 -3.39 9.32 15.03
CA GLU A 57 -4.11 9.54 13.77
C GLU A 57 -3.69 8.56 12.67
N CYS A 58 -2.43 8.14 12.61
CA CYS A 58 -2.00 7.08 11.69
C CYS A 58 -2.73 5.76 11.97
N GLN A 59 -2.88 5.39 13.25
CA GLN A 59 -3.56 4.16 13.68
C GLN A 59 -5.05 4.14 13.29
N LEU A 60 -5.69 5.30 13.11
CA LEU A 60 -7.08 5.38 12.64
C LEU A 60 -7.28 4.89 11.20
N TYR A 61 -6.22 4.78 10.40
CA TYR A 61 -6.31 4.26 9.01
C TYR A 61 -6.40 2.73 8.95
N GLY A 62 -6.26 2.05 10.08
CA GLY A 62 -6.44 0.60 10.20
C GLY A 62 -5.21 -0.11 10.77
N ASN A 63 -5.37 -1.41 10.98
CA ASN A 63 -4.33 -2.24 11.56
C ASN A 63 -3.05 -2.20 10.72
N GLY A 64 -1.91 -1.93 11.37
CA GLY A 64 -0.60 -1.82 10.74
C GLY A 64 -0.27 -0.43 10.16
N ALA A 65 -1.19 0.55 10.26
CA ALA A 65 -0.89 1.94 9.93
C ALA A 65 -0.29 2.66 11.15
N HIS A 66 0.93 3.15 10.98
CA HIS A 66 1.72 3.84 12.01
C HIS A 66 2.49 5.00 11.38
N LEU A 67 3.09 5.87 12.18
CA LEU A 67 4.12 6.78 11.69
C LEU A 67 5.22 5.98 10.98
N ALA A 68 5.70 6.51 9.86
CA ALA A 68 6.58 5.77 8.94
C ALA A 68 7.84 5.29 9.65
N SER A 69 8.10 3.99 9.58
CA SER A 69 9.41 3.39 9.90
C SER A 69 10.22 3.28 8.61
N LEU A 70 11.42 3.86 8.58
CA LEU A 70 12.28 3.90 7.40
C LEU A 70 13.49 2.99 7.62
N GLN A 71 13.54 1.87 6.89
CA GLN A 71 14.47 0.78 7.20
C GLN A 71 15.87 0.97 6.58
N ASN A 72 16.01 1.89 5.63
CA ASN A 72 17.29 2.18 4.98
C ASN A 72 17.30 3.57 4.33
N ALA A 73 18.50 4.06 4.01
CA ALA A 73 18.69 5.38 3.40
C ALA A 73 17.96 5.55 2.05
N LYS A 74 17.83 4.48 1.26
CA LYS A 74 17.13 4.53 -0.03
C LYS A 74 15.63 4.79 0.14
N GLU A 75 15.01 4.09 1.08
CA GLU A 75 13.61 4.31 1.46
C GLU A 75 13.40 5.71 2.02
N ALA A 76 14.25 6.14 2.96
CA ALA A 76 14.20 7.48 3.52
C ALA A 76 14.28 8.58 2.45
N ASN A 77 15.20 8.44 1.49
CA ASN A 77 15.35 9.41 0.38
C ASN A 77 14.12 9.44 -0.54
N ILE A 78 13.55 8.27 -0.86
CA ILE A 78 12.34 8.19 -1.68
C ILE A 78 11.14 8.84 -0.98
N VAL A 79 10.94 8.56 0.32
CA VAL A 79 9.87 9.18 1.11
C VAL A 79 10.09 10.69 1.28
N ALA A 80 11.33 11.13 1.50
CA ALA A 80 11.67 12.56 1.55
C ALA A 80 11.38 13.27 0.22
N LYS A 81 11.69 12.63 -0.92
CA LYS A 81 11.35 13.17 -2.25
C LYS A 81 9.84 13.28 -2.44
N TYR A 82 9.06 12.29 -2.01
CA TYR A 82 7.60 12.36 -2.02
C TYR A 82 7.08 13.55 -1.19
N ILE A 83 7.57 13.71 0.05
CA ILE A 83 7.21 14.84 0.94
C ILE A 83 7.60 16.19 0.32
N SER A 84 8.73 16.26 -0.41
CA SER A 84 9.24 17.49 -1.03
C SER A 84 8.28 18.11 -2.06
N GLY A 85 7.35 17.32 -2.61
CA GLY A 85 6.26 17.79 -3.46
C GLY A 85 5.20 18.59 -2.71
N TYR A 86 5.12 18.45 -1.38
CA TYR A 86 4.15 19.16 -0.54
C TYR A 86 4.80 20.25 0.32
N GLN A 87 6.02 20.02 0.83
CA GLN A 87 6.72 20.94 1.72
C GLN A 87 8.24 20.70 1.70
N LYS A 88 9.06 21.74 1.95
CA LYS A 88 10.53 21.65 1.90
C LYS A 88 11.27 22.13 3.16
N THR A 89 10.58 22.79 4.09
CA THR A 89 11.22 23.60 5.13
C THR A 89 10.89 23.18 6.55
N LYS A 90 9.89 22.32 6.74
CA LYS A 90 9.43 21.87 8.05
C LYS A 90 9.88 20.45 8.34
N PRO A 91 10.25 20.12 9.59
CA PRO A 91 10.42 18.74 10.00
C PRO A 91 9.09 17.99 9.91
N VAL A 92 9.17 16.66 9.74
CA VAL A 92 8.01 15.76 9.66
C VAL A 92 8.24 14.61 10.64
N TRP A 93 7.20 14.25 11.38
CA TRP A 93 7.27 13.12 12.31
C TRP A 93 7.42 11.78 11.57
N ILE A 94 8.21 10.89 12.16
CA ILE A 94 8.41 9.49 11.76
C ILE A 94 8.30 8.60 12.99
N GLY A 95 8.24 7.28 12.79
CA GLY A 95 7.92 6.31 13.86
C GLY A 95 9.02 6.04 14.88
N LEU A 96 10.19 6.68 14.76
CA LEU A 96 11.25 6.52 15.76
C LEU A 96 10.88 7.29 17.04
N HIS A 97 10.66 6.57 18.13
CA HIS A 97 10.30 7.14 19.43
C HIS A 97 11.06 6.43 20.54
N ASP A 98 11.60 7.23 21.47
CA ASP A 98 12.26 6.75 22.70
C ASP A 98 11.40 7.16 23.90
N PRO A 99 10.61 6.23 24.48
CA PRO A 99 9.75 6.52 25.63
C PRO A 99 10.51 6.94 26.89
N GLN A 100 11.80 6.65 26.99
CA GLN A 100 12.62 6.95 28.17
C GLN A 100 13.30 8.32 28.07
N LYS A 101 13.33 8.91 26.87
CA LYS A 101 13.87 10.24 26.63
C LYS A 101 12.80 11.29 26.88
N ALA A 102 12.84 11.90 28.06
CA ALA A 102 12.08 13.12 28.33
C ALA A 102 12.66 14.28 27.49
N PHE A 103 11.80 15.00 26.78
CA PHE A 103 12.12 16.19 25.99
C PHE A 103 11.85 17.47 26.76
#